data_AF-A0A4U6QA31-F1
#
_entry.id   AF-A0A4U6QA31-F1
#
_cell.length_a   1.000
_cell.length_b   1.000
_cell.length_c   1.000
_cell.angle_alpha   90.00
_cell.angle_beta   90.00
_cell.angle_gamma   90.00
#
_symmetry.space_group_name_H-M   'P 1'
#
loop_
_entity.id
_entity.type
_entity.pdbx_description
1 polymer ?
#
loop_
_entity_poly.entity_id
_entity_poly.type
_entity_poly.pdbx_seq_one_letter_code
_entity_poly.pdbx_strand_id
1 'polypeptide(L)'
;MSLLSRVCSTVGVAVAAGCMLFAPSGVANADDSPPVTTPGAPVGSSAAPAPAAGSGTAARAALACASQEFCVSKDTYFNGPTYKFTQANTNWSFTSYANLYNEDSSWRSRWDVPVVVYDYTQFSGAQTICVAQGWDVFYNSSASDRGSSHKWDGRPSC
;
A
#
# COMPACT_ATOMS: atom_id res chain seq x y z
N MET A 1 25.87 31.77 28.70
CA MET A 1 27.06 31.61 27.84
C MET A 1 27.00 30.22 27.21
N SER A 2 26.72 30.16 25.90
CA SER A 2 27.17 29.16 24.91
C SER A 2 26.20 29.19 23.74
N LEU A 3 26.53 30.04 22.78
CA LEU A 3 26.03 30.02 21.42
C LEU A 3 26.79 28.91 20.65
N LEU A 4 26.09 27.98 20.02
CA LEU A 4 26.61 27.17 18.91
C LEU A 4 25.57 27.22 17.79
N SER A 5 25.68 28.19 16.88
CA SER A 5 26.49 28.17 15.65
C SER A 5 25.94 27.20 14.60
N ARG A 6 25.07 27.76 13.74
CA ARG A 6 24.58 27.14 12.50
C ARG A 6 25.71 27.17 11.47
N VAL A 7 26.15 26.01 11.01
CA VAL A 7 26.99 25.89 9.81
C VAL A 7 26.08 25.64 8.63
N CYS A 8 25.76 26.71 7.91
CA CYS A 8 25.17 26.63 6.56
C CYS A 8 26.33 26.38 5.60
N SER A 9 26.45 25.16 5.08
CA SER A 9 27.46 24.81 4.08
C SER A 9 26.80 24.76 2.71
N THR A 10 26.87 25.86 1.98
CA THR A 10 26.52 25.97 0.57
C THR A 10 27.73 25.64 -0.27
N VAL A 11 27.80 24.40 -0.77
CA VAL A 11 28.72 24.04 -1.85
C VAL A 11 27.92 24.04 -3.15
N GLY A 12 28.18 25.07 -3.95
CA GLY A 12 27.73 25.14 -5.33
C GLY A 12 28.60 24.25 -6.22
N VAL A 13 27.96 23.44 -7.06
CA VAL A 13 28.56 22.87 -8.24
C VAL A 13 27.61 23.11 -9.41
N ALA A 14 28.02 23.99 -10.31
CA ALA A 14 27.41 24.20 -11.61
C ALA A 14 28.06 23.25 -12.62
N VAL A 15 27.29 22.38 -13.29
CA VAL A 15 27.74 21.70 -14.51
C VAL A 15 26.58 21.51 -15.50
N ALA A 16 26.77 22.13 -16.66
CA ALA A 16 26.34 21.79 -18.02
C ALA A 16 24.85 21.54 -18.33
N ALA A 17 24.25 22.56 -18.93
CA ALA A 17 23.09 22.42 -19.82
C ALA A 17 23.50 21.66 -21.11
N GLY A 18 23.06 20.41 -21.24
CA GLY A 18 23.11 19.64 -22.48
C GLY A 18 21.73 19.64 -23.16
N CYS A 19 21.56 20.49 -24.18
CA CYS A 19 20.42 20.43 -25.09
C CYS A 19 20.57 19.19 -25.98
N MET A 20 19.85 18.11 -25.67
CA MET A 20 19.56 17.07 -26.66
C MET A 20 18.17 17.34 -27.25
N LEU A 21 18.19 17.86 -28.47
CA LEU A 21 17.06 17.89 -29.39
C LEU A 21 16.80 16.46 -29.87
N PHE A 22 15.67 15.87 -29.49
CA PHE A 22 15.14 14.70 -30.18
C PHE A 22 13.71 15.00 -30.65
N ALA A 23 13.51 14.77 -31.95
CA ALA A 23 12.35 15.16 -32.73
C ALA A 23 11.08 14.36 -32.38
N PRO A 24 9.88 14.97 -32.55
CA PRO A 24 8.61 14.27 -32.43
C PRO A 24 8.24 13.59 -33.77
N SER A 25 8.08 12.26 -33.73
CA SER A 25 7.35 11.45 -34.72
C SER A 25 6.41 10.57 -33.89
N GLY A 26 5.11 10.82 -33.77
CA GLY A 26 4.14 10.98 -34.85
C GLY A 26 3.55 9.60 -35.15
N VAL A 27 2.38 9.29 -34.57
CA VAL A 27 1.27 8.56 -35.23
C VAL A 27 0.00 8.70 -34.38
N ALA A 28 -0.99 9.37 -34.96
CA ALA A 28 -2.36 9.36 -34.51
C ALA A 28 -2.99 7.99 -34.85
N ASN A 29 -3.74 7.41 -33.92
CA ASN A 29 -4.76 6.41 -34.26
C ASN A 29 -6.12 7.01 -33.93
N ALA A 30 -6.84 7.36 -34.99
CA ALA A 30 -8.30 7.48 -35.01
C ALA A 30 -8.89 6.07 -34.76
N ASP A 31 -9.82 5.95 -33.81
CA ASP A 31 -11.26 5.78 -34.05
C ASP A 31 -11.63 4.31 -34.26
N ASP A 32 -12.54 3.80 -33.42
CA ASP A 32 -13.70 2.99 -33.83
C ASP A 32 -14.30 2.35 -32.57
N SER A 33 -15.41 2.92 -32.09
CA SER A 33 -16.25 2.31 -31.06
C SER A 33 -17.12 1.23 -31.68
N PRO A 34 -17.19 0.00 -31.12
CA PRO A 34 -18.34 -0.86 -31.34
C PRO A 34 -19.52 -0.49 -30.42
N PRO A 35 -20.76 -0.74 -30.85
CA PRO A 35 -21.97 -0.13 -30.33
C PRO A 35 -22.39 -0.65 -28.94
N VAL A 36 -23.01 0.25 -28.16
CA VAL A 36 -23.92 -0.11 -27.06
C VAL A 36 -25.09 -0.88 -27.66
N THR A 37 -25.03 -2.21 -27.59
CA THR A 37 -26.20 -3.06 -27.78
C THR A 37 -26.89 -3.24 -26.43
N THR A 38 -27.94 -2.46 -26.24
CA THR A 38 -29.00 -2.69 -25.26
C THR A 38 -29.60 -4.08 -25.48
N PRO A 39 -29.52 -5.02 -24.53
CA PRO A 39 -30.29 -6.26 -24.62
C PRO A 39 -31.77 -5.94 -24.39
N GLY A 40 -32.59 -6.28 -25.39
CA GLY A 40 -34.03 -6.11 -25.35
C GLY A 40 -34.67 -6.86 -24.18
N ALA A 41 -35.71 -6.23 -23.63
CA ALA A 41 -36.59 -6.83 -22.63
C ALA A 41 -37.35 -8.04 -23.24
N PRO A 42 -37.34 -9.21 -22.60
CA PRO A 42 -38.29 -10.26 -22.94
C PRO A 42 -39.69 -9.88 -22.44
N VAL A 43 -40.64 -9.84 -23.37
CA VAL A 43 -42.07 -9.83 -23.07
C VAL A 43 -42.52 -11.21 -22.61
N GLY A 44 -43.16 -11.27 -21.44
CA GLY A 44 -44.11 -12.32 -21.07
C GLY A 44 -43.56 -13.58 -20.41
N SER A 45 -43.63 -13.64 -19.07
CA SER A 45 -44.27 -14.73 -18.32
C SER A 45 -44.25 -14.38 -16.83
N SER A 46 -45.44 -14.34 -16.21
CA SER A 46 -45.62 -14.11 -14.78
C SER A 46 -44.96 -15.22 -13.96
N ALA A 47 -43.82 -14.93 -13.35
CA ALA A 47 -43.20 -15.73 -12.32
C ALA A 47 -43.11 -14.89 -11.05
N ALA A 48 -43.62 -15.43 -9.95
CA ALA A 48 -43.74 -14.79 -8.64
C ALA A 48 -42.39 -14.21 -8.16
N PRO A 49 -42.37 -13.08 -7.43
CA PRO A 49 -41.16 -12.59 -6.80
C PRO A 49 -40.76 -13.58 -5.70
N ALA A 50 -39.69 -14.36 -5.95
CA ALA A 50 -38.95 -14.98 -4.87
C ALA A 50 -38.31 -13.84 -4.05
N PRO A 51 -38.39 -13.86 -2.70
CA PRO A 51 -37.68 -12.89 -1.90
C PRO A 51 -36.19 -13.03 -2.21
N ALA A 52 -35.59 -11.96 -2.73
CA ALA A 52 -34.15 -11.84 -2.82
C ALA A 52 -33.59 -12.00 -1.40
N ALA A 53 -33.02 -13.18 -1.12
CA ALA A 53 -32.23 -13.39 0.08
C ALA A 53 -31.15 -12.30 0.06
N GLY A 54 -31.25 -11.39 1.03
CA GLY A 54 -30.37 -10.24 1.12
C GLY A 54 -28.94 -10.70 0.97
N SER A 55 -28.21 -10.04 0.08
CA SER A 55 -26.76 -10.07 0.06
C SER A 55 -26.32 -9.49 1.40
N GLY A 56 -26.24 -10.34 2.42
CA GLY A 56 -25.56 -10.02 3.64
C GLY A 56 -24.14 -9.72 3.23
N THR A 57 -23.78 -8.44 3.16
CA THR A 57 -22.39 -8.04 3.38
C THR A 57 -22.08 -8.62 4.74
N ALA A 58 -21.47 -9.81 4.77
CA ALA A 58 -20.80 -10.30 5.95
C ALA A 58 -19.90 -9.13 6.34
N ALA A 59 -20.27 -8.43 7.41
CA ALA A 59 -19.39 -7.50 8.06
C ALA A 59 -18.19 -8.35 8.45
N ARG A 60 -17.18 -8.38 7.59
CA ARG A 60 -15.90 -9.01 7.88
C ARG A 60 -15.51 -8.42 9.21
N ALA A 61 -15.44 -9.26 10.24
CA ALA A 61 -15.05 -8.85 11.56
C ALA A 61 -13.81 -7.99 11.36
N ALA A 62 -13.94 -6.69 11.62
CA ALA A 62 -12.88 -5.74 11.35
C ALA A 62 -11.67 -6.29 12.09
N LEU A 63 -10.63 -6.67 11.32
CA LEU A 63 -9.43 -7.26 11.87
C LEU A 63 -8.98 -6.43 13.07
N ALA A 64 -9.03 -7.03 14.26
CA ALA A 64 -8.80 -6.35 15.51
C ALA A 64 -7.31 -5.97 15.60
N CYS A 65 -6.97 -4.79 15.12
CA CYS A 65 -5.67 -4.14 15.34
C CYS A 65 -5.86 -3.16 16.49
N ALA A 66 -5.25 -3.45 17.64
CA ALA A 66 -5.40 -2.62 18.83
C ALA A 66 -4.67 -1.28 18.66
N SER A 67 -4.92 -0.34 19.58
CA SER A 67 -4.14 0.90 19.64
C SER A 67 -2.66 0.59 19.80
N GLN A 68 -1.79 1.36 19.13
CA GLN A 68 -0.33 1.14 19.13
C GLN A 68 0.08 -0.24 18.60
N GLU A 69 -0.68 -0.79 17.65
CA GLU A 69 -0.27 -1.95 16.86
C GLU A 69 -0.09 -1.58 15.39
N PHE A 70 0.90 -2.23 14.78
CA PHE A 70 1.01 -2.35 13.34
C PHE A 70 0.60 -3.77 12.95
N CYS A 71 -0.45 -3.89 12.15
CA CYS A 71 -0.99 -5.17 11.72
C CYS A 71 -0.73 -5.38 10.23
N VAL A 72 -0.23 -6.56 9.89
CA VAL A 72 0.09 -6.94 8.52
C VAL A 72 -0.59 -8.26 8.23
N SER A 73 -1.35 -8.31 7.15
CA SER A 73 -2.03 -9.53 6.71
C SER A 73 -1.41 -10.06 5.43
N LYS A 74 -1.39 -11.39 5.30
CA LYS A 74 -0.83 -12.04 4.12
C LYS A 74 -1.64 -11.80 2.85
N ASP A 75 -2.95 -11.74 2.99
CA ASP A 75 -3.86 -11.51 1.88
C ASP A 75 -4.31 -10.06 1.82
N THR A 76 -4.78 -9.66 0.65
CA THR A 76 -5.44 -8.37 0.43
C THR A 76 -6.71 -8.23 1.26
N TYR A 77 -7.09 -6.99 1.57
CA TYR A 77 -8.31 -6.65 2.31
C TYR A 77 -8.42 -7.33 3.68
N PHE A 78 -7.30 -7.70 4.31
CA PHE A 78 -7.25 -8.34 5.63
C PHE A 78 -7.89 -9.74 5.70
N ASN A 79 -7.82 -10.53 4.61
CA ASN A 79 -8.52 -11.82 4.51
C ASN A 79 -7.76 -13.02 5.09
N GLY A 80 -6.46 -12.85 5.31
CA GLY A 80 -5.55 -13.92 5.65
C GLY A 80 -5.02 -13.85 7.08
N PRO A 81 -4.08 -14.75 7.41
CA PRO A 81 -3.30 -14.67 8.62
C PRO A 81 -2.77 -13.25 8.82
N THR A 82 -2.97 -12.73 10.02
CA THR A 82 -2.56 -11.38 10.41
C THR A 82 -1.58 -11.46 11.55
N TYR A 83 -0.52 -10.68 11.40
CA TYR A 83 0.56 -10.54 12.35
C TYR A 83 0.53 -9.15 12.94
N LYS A 84 0.83 -9.04 14.22
CA LYS A 84 0.71 -7.82 15.00
C LYS A 84 2.05 -7.45 15.59
N PHE A 85 2.41 -6.19 15.45
CA PHE A 85 3.69 -5.65 15.90
C PHE A 85 3.46 -4.47 16.84
N THR A 86 4.03 -4.57 18.03
CA THR A 86 4.09 -3.49 19.02
C THR A 86 5.47 -2.84 19.08
N GLN A 87 6.46 -3.40 18.38
CA GLN A 87 7.81 -2.87 18.26
C GLN A 87 8.36 -3.10 16.84
N ALA A 88 9.42 -2.36 16.50
CA ALA A 88 10.06 -2.46 15.20
C ALA A 88 10.65 -3.86 15.07
N ASN A 89 10.57 -4.42 13.87
CA ASN A 89 11.06 -5.77 13.63
C ASN A 89 12.04 -5.76 12.46
N THR A 90 13.30 -6.04 12.77
CA THR A 90 14.40 -6.06 11.81
C THR A 90 14.33 -7.24 10.86
N ASN A 91 13.61 -8.31 11.18
CA ASN A 91 13.61 -9.51 10.35
C ASN A 91 12.38 -10.38 10.58
N TRP A 92 11.45 -10.38 9.62
CA TRP A 92 10.24 -11.19 9.71
C TRP A 92 10.53 -12.70 9.62
N SER A 93 11.61 -13.13 8.96
CA SER A 93 11.91 -14.55 8.72
C SER A 93 12.43 -15.32 9.95
N PHE A 94 12.96 -14.63 10.97
CA PHE A 94 13.51 -15.27 12.18
C PHE A 94 12.60 -15.14 13.41
N THR A 95 11.36 -14.71 13.20
CA THR A 95 10.37 -14.60 14.27
C THR A 95 9.31 -15.70 14.15
N SER A 96 8.38 -15.76 15.11
CA SER A 96 7.13 -16.50 14.97
C SER A 96 6.28 -16.08 13.76
N TYR A 97 6.73 -15.08 13.00
CA TYR A 97 6.09 -14.51 11.81
C TYR A 97 6.84 -14.85 10.51
N ALA A 98 7.62 -15.94 10.48
CA ALA A 98 8.40 -16.33 9.30
C ALA A 98 7.56 -16.42 8.01
N ASN A 99 6.29 -16.85 8.14
CA ASN A 99 5.35 -16.96 7.02
C ASN A 99 4.83 -15.60 6.49
N LEU A 100 5.24 -14.47 7.07
CA LEU A 100 4.94 -13.14 6.58
C LEU A 100 6.02 -12.59 5.63
N TYR A 101 7.23 -13.16 5.70
CA TYR A 101 8.37 -12.68 4.93
C TYR A 101 8.09 -12.79 3.43
N ASN A 102 8.03 -11.64 2.74
CA ASN A 102 7.65 -11.53 1.33
C ASN A 102 6.27 -12.12 1.02
N GLU A 103 5.33 -12.05 1.96
CA GLU A 103 3.97 -12.53 1.75
C GLU A 103 2.93 -11.53 2.29
N ASP A 104 3.28 -10.28 2.51
CA ASP A 104 2.38 -9.25 3.02
C ASP A 104 1.57 -8.58 1.91
N SER A 105 0.25 -8.44 2.06
CA SER A 105 -0.59 -7.80 1.04
C SER A 105 -1.63 -6.81 1.56
N SER A 106 -1.75 -6.65 2.87
CA SER A 106 -2.47 -5.52 3.45
C SER A 106 -1.90 -5.11 4.81
N TRP A 107 -2.01 -3.82 5.11
CA TRP A 107 -1.35 -3.20 6.25
C TRP A 107 -2.30 -2.25 6.97
N ARG A 108 -2.20 -2.21 8.29
CA ARG A 108 -3.01 -1.36 9.15
C ARG A 108 -2.15 -0.80 10.26
N SER A 109 -2.08 0.52 10.38
CA SER A 109 -1.38 1.18 11.48
C SER A 109 -2.40 1.80 12.44
N ARG A 110 -2.20 1.56 13.74
CA ARG A 110 -2.89 2.26 14.83
C ARG A 110 -1.90 3.00 15.73
N TRP A 111 -0.72 3.29 15.19
CA TRP A 111 0.30 4.14 15.79
C TRP A 111 0.08 5.60 15.45
N ASP A 112 0.69 6.46 16.27
CA ASP A 112 0.66 7.92 16.12
C ASP A 112 1.73 8.46 15.16
N VAL A 113 2.54 7.56 14.60
CA VAL A 113 3.59 7.88 13.62
C VAL A 113 3.54 6.89 12.46
N PRO A 114 4.01 7.28 11.26
CA PRO A 114 4.07 6.40 10.11
C PRO A 114 4.91 5.14 10.36
N VAL A 115 4.49 4.03 9.74
CA VAL A 115 5.25 2.78 9.70
C VAL A 115 5.86 2.62 8.31
N VAL A 116 7.13 2.27 8.25
CA VAL A 116 7.86 2.07 7.01
C VAL A 116 8.25 0.61 6.89
N VAL A 117 7.87 -0.02 5.79
CA VAL A 117 8.20 -1.41 5.45
C VAL A 117 9.30 -1.42 4.37
N TYR A 118 10.23 -2.34 4.52
CA TYR A 118 11.42 -2.47 3.67
C TYR A 118 11.46 -3.85 3.01
N ASP A 119 12.02 -3.91 1.80
CA ASP A 119 12.11 -5.15 1.02
C ASP A 119 13.17 -6.13 1.52
N TYR A 120 14.12 -5.66 2.34
CA TYR A 120 15.09 -6.51 3.01
C TYR A 120 15.03 -6.39 4.53
N THR A 121 15.76 -7.28 5.18
CA THR A 121 15.95 -7.29 6.63
C THR A 121 16.78 -6.08 7.08
N GLN A 122 16.81 -5.82 8.38
CA GLN A 122 17.57 -4.75 9.04
C GLN A 122 17.22 -3.34 8.52
N PHE A 123 15.97 -3.12 8.12
CA PHE A 123 15.48 -1.83 7.60
C PHE A 123 16.27 -1.33 6.38
N SER A 124 16.68 -2.26 5.51
CA SER A 124 17.54 -1.99 4.36
C SER A 124 16.81 -2.22 3.03
N GLY A 125 17.43 -1.79 1.93
CA GLY A 125 16.85 -1.89 0.59
C GLY A 125 15.79 -0.83 0.31
N ALA A 126 14.89 -1.11 -0.63
CA ALA A 126 13.84 -0.19 -1.01
C ALA A 126 12.73 -0.19 0.04
N GLN A 127 12.19 1.00 0.32
CA GLN A 127 10.92 1.12 1.01
C GLN A 127 9.81 0.56 0.10
N THR A 128 9.15 -0.51 0.54
CA THR A 128 8.03 -1.10 -0.21
C THR A 128 6.78 -0.27 0.00
N ILE A 129 6.52 0.12 1.25
CA ILE A 129 5.38 0.95 1.61
C ILE A 129 5.66 1.80 2.84
N CYS A 130 5.04 2.98 2.88
CA CYS A 130 4.86 3.75 4.11
C CYS A 130 3.37 3.80 4.41
N VAL A 131 3.00 3.36 5.61
CA VAL A 131 1.62 3.34 6.10
C VAL A 131 1.46 4.55 7.02
N ALA A 132 0.62 5.48 6.61
CA ALA A 132 0.38 6.71 7.35
C ALA A 132 -0.29 6.45 8.72
N GLN A 133 -0.21 7.44 9.60
CA GLN A 133 -0.74 7.39 10.96
C GLN A 133 -2.25 7.04 10.98
N GLY A 134 -2.63 5.92 11.60
CA GLY A 134 -4.03 5.53 11.69
C GLY A 134 -4.65 5.00 10.39
N TRP A 135 -3.86 4.80 9.33
CA TRP A 135 -4.37 4.37 8.02
C TRP A 135 -4.42 2.86 7.82
N ASP A 136 -5.30 2.48 6.91
CA ASP A 136 -5.44 1.14 6.38
C ASP A 136 -5.06 1.13 4.90
N VAL A 137 -4.17 0.22 4.51
CA VAL A 137 -3.83 -0.08 3.12
C VAL A 137 -4.34 -1.48 2.80
N PHE A 138 -5.41 -1.55 2.02
CA PHE A 138 -6.06 -2.82 1.68
C PHE A 138 -5.32 -3.63 0.61
N TYR A 139 -4.57 -2.94 -0.26
CA TYR A 139 -3.77 -3.55 -1.32
C TYR A 139 -2.82 -2.50 -1.92
N ASN A 140 -1.63 -2.93 -2.32
CA ASN A 140 -0.72 -2.14 -3.15
C ASN A 140 0.13 -3.09 -4.01
N SER A 141 -0.04 -3.03 -5.34
CA SER A 141 0.61 -3.96 -6.27
C SER A 141 2.14 -3.85 -6.31
N SER A 142 2.72 -2.69 -6.00
CA SER A 142 4.17 -2.53 -5.99
C SER A 142 4.81 -2.89 -4.65
N ALA A 143 4.02 -3.00 -3.59
CA ALA A 143 4.47 -3.30 -2.23
C ALA A 143 4.14 -4.73 -1.77
N SER A 144 3.08 -5.33 -2.32
CA SER A 144 2.63 -6.69 -1.98
C SER A 144 3.74 -7.71 -2.15
N ASP A 145 3.83 -8.64 -1.20
CA ASP A 145 4.71 -9.80 -1.19
C ASP A 145 6.20 -9.44 -1.25
N ARG A 146 6.56 -8.31 -0.63
CA ARG A 146 7.93 -7.79 -0.64
C ARG A 146 8.44 -7.42 0.74
N GLY A 147 7.59 -7.27 1.75
CA GLY A 147 7.99 -6.81 3.06
C GLY A 147 8.85 -7.84 3.81
N SER A 148 9.93 -7.35 4.41
CA SER A 148 10.90 -8.17 5.15
C SER A 148 11.28 -7.60 6.52
N SER A 149 11.10 -6.29 6.72
CA SER A 149 11.29 -5.61 8.00
C SER A 149 10.48 -4.32 8.07
N HIS A 150 10.25 -3.79 9.28
CA HIS A 150 9.60 -2.49 9.44
C HIS A 150 10.08 -1.72 10.68
N LYS A 151 9.97 -0.39 10.63
CA LYS A 151 10.17 0.48 11.78
C LYS A 151 9.26 1.70 11.71
N TRP A 152 9.10 2.37 12.85
CA TRP A 152 8.72 3.79 12.89
C TRP A 152 10.00 4.60 12.87
N ASP A 153 10.13 5.52 11.93
CA ASP A 153 11.32 6.35 11.78
C ASP A 153 11.11 7.81 12.19
N GLY A 154 9.96 8.12 12.78
CA GLY A 154 9.64 9.45 13.30
C GLY A 154 9.41 10.50 12.20
N ARG A 155 9.31 10.08 10.93
CA ARG A 155 8.95 11.01 9.85
C ARG A 155 7.55 11.58 10.08
N PRO A 156 7.29 12.86 9.71
CA PRO A 156 5.98 13.48 9.94
C PRO A 156 4.89 12.91 9.03
N SER A 157 5.25 12.35 7.87
CA SER A 157 4.30 11.74 6.94
C SER A 157 4.97 10.70 6.05
N CYS A 158 4.11 9.86 5.45
CA CYS A 158 4.40 9.24 4.16
C CYS A 158 4.18 10.29 3.05
#